data_AF-A0A182ASL9-F1
#
_entry.id   AF-A0A182ASL9-F1
#
_cell.length_a   1.000
_cell.length_b   1.000
_cell.length_c   1.000
_cell.angle_alpha   90.00
_cell.angle_beta   90.00
_cell.angle_gamma   90.00
#
_symmetry.space_group_name_H-M   'P 1'
#
loop_
_entity.id
_entity.type
_entity.pdbx_description
1 polymer ?
#
loop_
_entity_poly.entity_id
_entity_poly.type
_entity_poly.pdbx_seq_one_letter_code
_entity_poly.pdbx_strand_id
1 'polypeptide(L)'
;MACRSHAHATADVNADVNADVNQEAGSVMVLLQSWLLALSFGLFHLVGPVPAELGVREGALAACPSPAHCARADWPVADPQAALAVVLPALMAQPRVTLEVQSPGYVHATASSALFGFVDDVELYADAGRGVLQARSVSRLGESDLGVNARRLDTLALALEQDGASLRGSRPSRADPEPGA
;
A
#
# COMPACT_ATOMS: atom_id res chain seq x y z
N MET A 1 -76.76 -19.74 41.44
CA MET A 1 -75.33 -19.63 41.82
C MET A 1 -74.51 -19.78 40.56
N ALA A 2 -73.96 -18.70 40.02
CA ALA A 2 -73.07 -18.74 38.86
C ALA A 2 -71.76 -18.07 39.24
N CYS A 3 -70.74 -18.89 39.46
CA CYS A 3 -69.37 -18.46 39.68
C CYS A 3 -68.79 -18.06 38.32
N ARG A 4 -68.64 -16.75 38.09
CA ARG A 4 -67.84 -16.20 37.00
C ARG A 4 -66.66 -15.51 37.64
N SER A 5 -65.45 -15.85 37.22
CA SER A 5 -64.29 -14.97 37.13
C SER A 5 -62.98 -15.74 37.42
N HIS A 6 -61.96 -15.48 36.59
CA HIS A 6 -60.54 -15.25 36.93
C HIS A 6 -59.53 -15.77 35.89
N ALA A 7 -59.95 -16.38 34.78
CA ALA A 7 -59.00 -16.93 33.79
C ALA A 7 -58.57 -15.97 32.66
N HIS A 8 -59.18 -14.79 32.52
CA HIS A 8 -58.96 -13.92 31.35
C HIS A 8 -57.96 -12.76 31.55
N ALA A 9 -57.55 -12.44 32.79
CA ALA A 9 -56.75 -11.23 33.05
C ALA A 9 -55.22 -11.45 33.00
N THR A 10 -54.74 -12.68 33.16
CA THR A 10 -53.28 -12.95 33.28
C THR A 10 -52.58 -13.14 31.93
N ALA A 11 -53.31 -13.53 30.87
CA ALA A 11 -52.76 -13.68 29.53
C ALA A 11 -52.51 -12.33 28.84
N ASP A 12 -53.38 -11.34 29.07
CA ASP A 12 -53.29 -10.00 28.49
C ASP A 12 -52.07 -9.23 29.00
N VAL A 13 -51.85 -9.25 30.32
CA VAL A 13 -50.72 -8.53 30.95
C VAL A 13 -49.37 -9.10 30.53
N ASN A 14 -49.25 -10.44 30.39
CA ASN A 14 -48.00 -11.06 29.95
C ASN A 14 -47.70 -10.79 28.45
N ALA A 15 -48.72 -10.63 27.62
CA ALA A 15 -48.55 -10.30 26.21
C ALA A 15 -48.07 -8.85 26.04
N ASP A 16 -48.65 -7.90 26.80
CA ASP A 16 -48.26 -6.49 26.78
C ASP A 16 -46.84 -6.27 27.30
N VAL A 17 -46.44 -6.91 28.41
CA VAL A 17 -45.06 -6.82 28.93
C VAL A 17 -44.05 -7.38 27.93
N ASN A 18 -44.36 -8.52 27.28
CA ASN A 18 -43.48 -9.08 26.25
C ASN A 18 -43.41 -8.20 24.99
N ALA A 19 -44.50 -7.52 24.61
CA ALA A 19 -44.50 -6.60 23.48
C ALA A 19 -43.60 -5.38 23.75
N ASP A 20 -43.65 -4.82 24.96
CA ASP A 20 -42.84 -3.66 25.36
C ASP A 20 -41.34 -3.99 25.42
N VAL A 21 -40.98 -5.15 25.99
CA VAL A 21 -39.59 -5.63 26.02
C VAL A 21 -39.05 -5.86 24.59
N ASN A 22 -39.86 -6.42 23.69
CA ASN A 22 -39.48 -6.63 22.30
C ASN A 22 -39.38 -5.31 21.50
N GLN A 23 -40.22 -4.32 21.82
CA GLN A 23 -40.20 -2.98 21.23
C GLN A 23 -38.93 -2.20 21.65
N GLU A 24 -38.52 -2.29 22.92
CA GLU A 24 -37.30 -1.67 23.42
C GLU A 24 -36.04 -2.37 22.89
N ALA A 25 -36.02 -3.71 22.88
CA ALA A 25 -34.91 -4.49 22.34
C ALA A 25 -34.69 -4.25 20.83
N GLY A 26 -35.78 -4.12 20.06
CA GLY A 26 -35.73 -3.75 18.64
C GLY A 26 -35.16 -2.34 18.43
N SER A 27 -35.52 -1.39 19.29
CA SER A 27 -35.04 -0.01 19.22
C SER A 27 -33.54 0.09 19.52
N VAL A 28 -33.05 -0.62 20.55
CA VAL A 28 -31.60 -0.68 20.87
C VAL A 28 -30.80 -1.35 19.75
N MET A 29 -31.34 -2.42 19.15
CA MET A 29 -30.70 -3.14 18.03
C MET A 29 -30.54 -2.24 16.79
N VAL A 30 -31.59 -1.48 16.43
CA VAL A 30 -31.57 -0.56 15.28
C VAL A 30 -30.60 0.60 15.51
N LEU A 31 -30.52 1.13 16.73
CA LEU A 31 -29.55 2.17 17.07
C LEU A 31 -28.11 1.64 16.98
N LEU A 32 -27.83 0.47 17.57
CA LEU A 32 -26.51 -0.17 17.49
C LEU A 32 -26.10 -0.47 16.04
N GLN A 33 -27.02 -0.95 15.21
CA GLN A 33 -26.77 -1.20 13.79
C GLN A 33 -26.50 0.10 13.01
N SER A 34 -27.21 1.19 13.35
CA SER A 34 -26.99 2.50 12.73
C SER A 34 -25.63 3.11 13.10
N TRP A 35 -25.20 2.95 14.36
CA TRP A 35 -23.85 3.33 14.79
C TRP A 35 -22.76 2.46 14.14
N LEU A 36 -23.01 1.15 13.99
CA LEU A 36 -22.09 0.24 13.31
C LEU A 36 -21.91 0.61 11.82
N LEU A 37 -23.00 0.99 11.15
CA LEU A 37 -22.98 1.45 9.76
C LEU A 37 -22.33 2.85 9.63
N ALA A 38 -22.62 3.78 10.55
CA ALA A 38 -21.96 5.09 10.54
C ALA A 38 -20.44 4.98 10.75
N LEU A 39 -20.01 4.07 11.63
CA LEU A 39 -18.59 3.77 11.86
C LEU A 39 -17.93 3.09 10.64
N SER A 40 -18.66 2.24 9.90
CA SER A 40 -18.11 1.57 8.71
C SER A 40 -18.00 2.50 7.49
N PHE A 41 -18.93 3.44 7.31
CA PHE A 41 -18.87 4.44 6.22
C PHE A 41 -17.85 5.56 6.47
N GLY A 42 -17.41 5.79 7.71
CA GLY A 42 -16.43 6.83 8.06
C GLY A 42 -14.95 6.47 7.81
N LEU A 43 -14.63 5.21 7.49
CA LEU A 43 -13.25 4.71 7.58
C LEU A 43 -12.45 4.73 6.26
N PHE A 44 -13.03 5.13 5.12
CA PHE A 44 -12.43 4.90 3.80
C PHE A 44 -12.11 6.16 2.96
N HIS A 45 -12.05 7.36 3.56
CA HIS A 45 -11.86 8.61 2.82
C HIS A 45 -10.49 9.30 3.01
N LEU A 46 -9.51 8.65 3.64
CA LEU A 46 -8.16 9.23 3.87
C LEU A 46 -7.16 8.87 2.76
N VAL A 47 -7.63 8.78 1.51
CA VAL A 47 -6.75 8.60 0.34
C VAL A 47 -6.64 9.94 -0.37
N GLY A 48 -5.46 10.54 -0.36
CA GLY A 48 -5.19 11.76 -1.12
C GLY A 48 -5.35 11.56 -2.63
N PRO A 49 -5.46 12.65 -3.41
CA PRO A 49 -5.52 12.56 -4.87
C PRO A 49 -4.23 11.96 -5.44
N VAL A 50 -4.34 11.29 -6.59
CA VAL A 50 -3.17 10.85 -7.35
C VAL A 50 -2.34 12.09 -7.77
N PRO A 51 -1.02 12.12 -7.57
CA PRO A 51 -0.20 13.25 -7.96
C PRO A 51 -0.29 13.51 -9.47
N ALA A 52 -0.51 14.77 -9.87
CA ALA A 52 -0.69 15.13 -11.27
C ALA A 52 0.63 15.04 -12.08
N GLU A 53 1.75 14.99 -11.38
CA GLU A 53 3.10 14.94 -11.94
C GLU A 53 3.67 13.53 -12.15
N LEU A 54 2.89 12.47 -11.91
CA LEU A 54 3.30 11.10 -12.22
C LEU A 54 3.70 10.93 -13.70
N GLY A 55 4.57 9.97 -13.95
CA GLY A 55 5.15 9.65 -15.24
C GLY A 55 6.49 10.32 -15.49
N VAL A 56 7.09 9.93 -16.60
CA VAL A 56 8.36 10.48 -17.08
C VAL A 56 8.11 11.75 -17.88
N ARG A 57 8.76 12.85 -17.50
CA ARG A 57 8.71 14.14 -18.20
C ARG A 57 10.13 14.55 -18.56
N GLU A 58 10.38 14.82 -19.83
CA GLU A 58 11.70 15.24 -20.32
C GLU A 58 12.84 14.26 -19.91
N GLY A 59 12.53 12.95 -19.87
CA GLY A 59 13.50 11.92 -19.48
C GLY A 59 13.77 11.81 -17.97
N ALA A 60 12.93 12.41 -17.13
CA ALA A 60 13.08 12.33 -15.68
C ALA A 60 11.74 12.08 -14.97
N LEU A 61 11.82 11.41 -13.82
CA LEU A 61 10.72 11.43 -12.84
C LEU A 61 10.57 12.85 -12.27
N ALA A 62 9.42 13.16 -11.64
CA ALA A 62 9.22 14.45 -10.98
C ALA A 62 10.13 14.62 -9.74
N ALA A 63 10.53 15.86 -9.44
CA ALA A 63 11.26 16.15 -8.20
C ALA A 63 10.38 15.90 -6.96
N CYS A 64 11.00 15.71 -5.79
CA CYS A 64 10.25 15.67 -4.55
C CYS A 64 9.80 17.09 -4.15
N PRO A 65 8.50 17.32 -3.88
CA PRO A 65 8.02 18.63 -3.44
C PRO A 65 8.54 18.99 -2.04
N SER A 66 8.75 17.99 -1.19
CA SER A 66 9.32 18.12 0.16
C SER A 66 9.96 16.80 0.58
N PRO A 67 11.09 16.82 1.33
CA PRO A 67 11.67 15.59 1.88
C PRO A 67 10.84 14.99 3.02
N ALA A 68 9.82 15.69 3.53
CA ALA A 68 9.04 15.23 4.68
C ALA A 68 8.15 14.01 4.38
N HIS A 69 7.73 13.84 3.12
CA HIS A 69 6.81 12.79 2.66
C HIS A 69 7.13 12.31 1.24
N CYS A 70 8.36 12.55 0.76
CA CYS A 70 8.83 12.09 -0.54
C CYS A 70 10.32 11.76 -0.47
N ALA A 71 10.71 10.69 -1.16
CA ALA A 71 12.10 10.33 -1.39
C ALA A 71 12.35 10.10 -2.88
N ARG A 72 13.56 10.43 -3.32
CA ARG A 72 14.04 10.17 -4.68
C ARG A 72 15.47 9.66 -4.63
N ALA A 73 15.78 8.70 -5.49
CA ALA A 73 17.13 8.23 -5.72
C ALA A 73 17.39 8.07 -7.22
N ASP A 74 18.63 8.34 -7.62
CA ASP A 74 19.14 8.04 -8.96
C ASP A 74 20.27 7.02 -8.76
N TRP A 75 20.05 5.77 -9.16
CA TRP A 75 21.04 4.69 -9.00
C TRP A 75 21.83 4.49 -10.30
N PRO A 76 23.15 4.78 -10.31
CA PRO A 76 23.98 4.50 -11.47
C PRO A 76 24.10 2.99 -11.70
N VAL A 77 23.78 2.54 -12.91
CA VAL A 77 23.73 1.11 -13.27
C VAL A 77 24.20 0.92 -14.72
N ALA A 78 24.86 -0.21 -14.99
CA ALA A 78 25.37 -0.48 -16.34
C ALA A 78 24.24 -0.71 -17.36
N ASP A 79 23.15 -1.35 -16.92
CA ASP A 79 21.94 -1.58 -17.72
C ASP A 79 20.70 -1.23 -16.87
N PRO A 80 20.11 -0.04 -17.08
CA PRO A 80 18.91 0.39 -16.36
C PRO A 80 17.70 -0.53 -16.54
N GLN A 81 17.55 -1.18 -17.70
CA GLN A 81 16.43 -2.08 -17.95
C GLN A 81 16.58 -3.40 -17.19
N ALA A 82 17.80 -3.94 -17.14
CA ALA A 82 18.11 -5.09 -16.29
C ALA A 82 17.96 -4.75 -14.80
N ALA A 83 18.45 -3.58 -14.38
CA ALA A 83 18.29 -3.11 -13.00
C ALA A 83 16.80 -2.98 -12.61
N LEU A 84 15.97 -2.44 -13.50
CA LEU A 84 14.52 -2.36 -13.30
C LEU A 84 13.89 -3.75 -13.10
N ALA A 85 14.33 -4.75 -13.89
CA ALA A 85 13.85 -6.12 -13.77
C ALA A 85 14.25 -6.80 -12.45
N VAL A 86 15.36 -6.37 -11.83
CA VAL A 86 15.81 -6.82 -10.50
C VAL A 86 14.99 -6.17 -9.38
N VAL A 87 14.75 -4.86 -9.44
CA VAL A 87 14.07 -4.16 -8.35
C VAL A 87 12.56 -4.37 -8.33
N LEU A 88 11.94 -4.64 -9.49
CA LEU A 88 10.48 -4.77 -9.54
C LEU A 88 9.97 -5.93 -8.65
N PRO A 89 10.54 -7.15 -8.68
CA PRO A 89 10.19 -8.20 -7.72
C PRO A 89 10.39 -7.79 -6.26
N ALA A 90 11.48 -7.07 -5.96
CA ALA A 90 11.75 -6.59 -4.60
C ALA A 90 10.72 -5.56 -4.13
N LEU A 91 10.25 -4.69 -5.03
CA LEU A 91 9.15 -3.76 -4.77
C LEU A 91 7.84 -4.52 -4.50
N MET A 92 7.52 -5.51 -5.34
CA MET A 92 6.31 -6.31 -5.20
C MET A 92 6.29 -7.20 -3.95
N ALA A 93 7.47 -7.54 -3.41
CA ALA A 93 7.58 -8.27 -2.15
C ALA A 93 7.30 -7.39 -0.91
N GLN A 94 7.25 -6.06 -1.06
CA GLN A 94 6.93 -5.18 0.06
C GLN A 94 5.43 -5.27 0.43
N PRO A 95 5.08 -5.08 1.70
CA PRO A 95 3.69 -5.19 2.14
C PRO A 95 2.77 -4.18 1.45
N ARG A 96 1.62 -4.66 0.96
CA ARG A 96 0.53 -3.83 0.42
C ARG A 96 0.93 -2.95 -0.76
N VAL A 97 1.83 -3.46 -1.61
CA VAL A 97 2.16 -2.87 -2.91
C VAL A 97 1.21 -3.40 -3.98
N THR A 98 0.69 -2.51 -4.82
CA THR A 98 -0.12 -2.83 -6.00
C THR A 98 0.52 -2.22 -7.23
N LEU A 99 0.75 -3.03 -8.26
CA LEU A 99 1.26 -2.56 -9.54
C LEU A 99 0.13 -1.90 -10.33
N GLU A 100 0.30 -0.62 -10.67
CA GLU A 100 -0.71 0.15 -11.42
C GLU A 100 -0.36 0.19 -12.92
N VAL A 101 0.91 0.47 -13.22
CA VAL A 101 1.42 0.58 -14.59
C VAL A 101 2.76 -0.14 -14.70
N GLN A 102 2.88 -0.95 -15.74
CA GLN A 102 4.15 -1.49 -16.19
C GLN A 102 4.27 -1.28 -17.69
N SER A 103 5.29 -0.54 -18.10
CA SER A 103 5.61 -0.25 -19.50
C SER A 103 7.10 -0.44 -19.73
N PRO A 104 7.58 -0.54 -20.98
CA PRO A 104 9.00 -0.60 -21.26
C PRO A 104 9.74 0.57 -20.59
N GLY A 105 10.67 0.25 -19.69
CA GLY A 105 11.47 1.21 -18.95
C GLY A 105 10.75 2.02 -17.85
N TYR A 106 9.46 1.82 -17.59
CA TYR A 106 8.73 2.57 -16.56
C TYR A 106 7.77 1.68 -15.76
N VAL A 107 7.76 1.88 -14.44
CA VAL A 107 6.84 1.24 -13.51
C VAL A 107 6.24 2.30 -12.60
N HIS A 108 4.93 2.19 -12.36
CA HIS A 108 4.24 2.87 -11.27
C HIS A 108 3.47 1.84 -10.44
N ALA A 109 3.64 1.94 -9.13
CA ALA A 109 2.95 1.13 -8.14
C ALA A 109 2.44 2.02 -7.00
N THR A 110 1.41 1.56 -6.31
CA THR A 110 0.93 2.15 -5.07
C THR A 110 1.34 1.29 -3.87
N ALA A 111 1.61 1.92 -2.73
CA ALA A 111 1.90 1.24 -1.48
C ALA A 111 1.05 1.83 -0.35
N SER A 112 0.33 1.00 0.40
CA SER A 112 -0.53 1.49 1.50
C SER A 112 0.02 1.21 2.90
N SER A 113 -0.21 2.13 3.83
CA SER A 113 0.16 2.01 5.24
C SER A 113 -0.81 1.12 6.01
N ALA A 114 -0.28 0.26 6.90
CA ALA A 114 -1.09 -0.75 7.62
C ALA A 114 -2.14 -0.15 8.57
N LEU A 115 -1.81 0.94 9.25
CA LEU A 115 -2.60 1.47 10.36
C LEU A 115 -3.57 2.58 9.94
N PHE A 116 -3.13 3.46 9.03
CA PHE A 116 -3.86 4.67 8.67
C PHE A 116 -4.31 4.71 7.20
N GLY A 117 -3.94 3.69 6.40
CA GLY A 117 -4.38 3.61 5.00
C GLY A 117 -3.79 4.66 4.06
N PHE A 118 -2.78 5.44 4.49
CA PHE A 118 -2.07 6.38 3.62
C PHE A 118 -1.49 5.64 2.42
N VAL A 119 -1.70 6.20 1.22
CA VAL A 119 -1.22 5.66 -0.05
C VAL A 119 -0.03 6.49 -0.50
N ASP A 120 1.06 5.78 -0.81
CA ASP A 120 2.22 6.31 -1.49
C ASP A 120 2.22 5.84 -2.95
N ASP A 121 2.68 6.69 -3.86
CA ASP A 121 3.00 6.34 -5.23
C ASP A 121 4.51 6.10 -5.36
N VAL A 122 4.87 4.98 -6.00
CA VAL A 122 6.25 4.56 -6.25
C VAL A 122 6.46 4.49 -7.75
N GLU A 123 7.44 5.24 -8.25
CA GLU A 123 7.80 5.29 -9.67
C GLU A 123 9.24 4.79 -9.85
N LEU A 124 9.46 3.96 -10.86
CA LEU A 124 10.78 3.50 -11.28
C LEU A 124 10.93 3.78 -12.78
N TYR A 125 12.06 4.35 -13.18
CA TYR A 125 12.34 4.68 -14.57
C TYR A 125 13.76 4.29 -14.98
N ALA A 126 13.86 3.43 -15.97
CA ALA A 126 15.11 2.98 -16.57
C ALA A 126 15.59 4.00 -17.62
N ASP A 127 16.44 4.94 -17.20
CA ASP A 127 17.03 5.96 -18.06
C ASP A 127 18.28 5.40 -18.75
N ALA A 128 18.05 4.73 -19.89
CA ALA A 128 19.11 4.16 -20.72
C ALA A 128 20.07 5.24 -21.27
N GLY A 129 19.61 6.47 -21.46
CA GLY A 129 20.43 7.56 -21.98
C GLY A 129 21.50 8.01 -20.98
N ARG A 130 21.20 7.96 -19.68
CA ARG A 130 22.11 8.37 -18.60
C ARG A 130 22.76 7.19 -17.86
N GLY A 131 22.35 5.95 -18.11
CA GLY A 131 22.84 4.79 -17.37
C GLY A 131 22.39 4.84 -15.89
N VAL A 132 21.16 5.27 -15.65
CA VAL A 132 20.60 5.47 -14.31
C VAL A 132 19.24 4.79 -14.21
N LEU A 133 19.00 4.11 -13.10
CA LEU A 133 17.66 3.75 -12.66
C LEU A 133 17.16 4.83 -11.70
N GLN A 134 16.22 5.66 -12.16
CA GLN A 134 15.59 6.69 -11.33
C GLN A 134 14.47 6.05 -10.51
N ALA A 135 14.34 6.46 -9.26
CA ALA A 135 13.30 5.99 -8.35
C ALA A 135 12.71 7.15 -7.55
N ARG A 136 11.40 7.15 -7.37
CA ARG A 136 10.68 8.13 -6.55
C ARG A 136 9.61 7.40 -5.75
N SER A 137 9.42 7.80 -4.50
CA SER A 137 8.35 7.33 -3.64
C SER A 137 7.75 8.53 -2.91
N VAL A 138 6.44 8.76 -3.04
CA VAL A 138 5.78 9.99 -2.55
C VAL A 138 4.40 9.68 -1.96
N SER A 139 4.09 10.25 -0.80
CA SER A 139 2.77 10.11 -0.19
C SER A 139 1.74 11.03 -0.86
N ARG A 140 0.50 10.55 -1.06
CA ARG A 140 -0.61 11.36 -1.62
C ARG A 140 -1.16 12.42 -0.67
N LEU A 141 -0.97 12.20 0.63
CA LEU A 141 -1.50 13.03 1.70
C LEU A 141 -0.61 12.89 2.94
N GLY A 142 -0.58 13.95 3.75
CA GLY A 142 0.07 13.98 5.05
C GLY A 142 1.25 14.94 5.09
N GLU A 143 1.53 15.47 6.28
CA GLU A 143 2.66 16.39 6.48
C GLU A 143 4.00 15.65 6.46
N SER A 144 4.02 14.41 6.97
CA SER A 144 5.20 13.56 6.97
C SER A 144 4.87 12.07 6.91
N ASP A 145 5.77 11.32 6.28
CA ASP A 145 5.73 9.86 6.17
C ASP A 145 6.64 9.14 7.20
N LEU A 146 7.28 9.87 8.11
CA LEU A 146 8.27 9.34 9.06
C LEU A 146 9.40 8.53 8.39
N GLY A 147 9.78 8.90 7.16
CA GLY A 147 10.81 8.27 6.36
C GLY A 147 10.41 6.93 5.73
N VAL A 148 9.11 6.61 5.65
CA VAL A 148 8.62 5.39 4.99
C VAL A 148 9.06 5.33 3.53
N ASN A 149 8.94 6.44 2.79
CA ASN A 149 9.33 6.49 1.38
C ASN A 149 10.84 6.32 1.20
N ALA A 150 11.65 6.89 2.09
CA ALA A 150 13.10 6.71 2.05
C ALA A 150 13.50 5.24 2.30
N ARG A 151 12.99 4.62 3.38
CA ARG A 151 13.25 3.21 3.70
C ARG A 151 12.82 2.26 2.59
N ARG A 152 11.74 2.60 1.88
CA ARG A 152 11.29 1.86 0.70
C ARG A 152 12.35 1.86 -0.38
N LEU A 153 12.90 3.03 -0.73
CA LEU A 153 13.96 3.13 -1.72
C LEU A 153 15.26 2.46 -1.26
N ASP A 154 15.60 2.57 0.04
CA ASP A 154 16.77 1.88 0.61
C ASP A 154 16.67 0.35 0.43
N THR A 155 15.47 -0.20 0.64
CA THR A 155 15.21 -1.64 0.44
C THR A 155 15.43 -2.06 -1.02
N LEU A 156 15.03 -1.21 -1.98
CA LEU A 156 15.25 -1.48 -3.40
C LEU A 156 16.72 -1.34 -3.79
N ALA A 157 17.44 -0.38 -3.20
CA ALA A 157 18.88 -0.22 -3.40
C ALA A 157 19.64 -1.48 -2.95
N LEU A 158 19.28 -2.07 -1.81
CA LEU A 158 19.86 -3.32 -1.34
C LEU A 158 19.64 -4.48 -2.33
N ALA A 159 18.47 -4.55 -2.98
CA ALA A 159 18.21 -5.58 -3.99
C ALA A 159 19.14 -5.44 -5.20
N LEU A 160 19.44 -4.21 -5.64
CA LEU A 160 20.42 -3.95 -6.71
C LEU A 160 21.83 -4.37 -6.31
N GLU A 161 22.23 -4.07 -5.08
CA GLU A 161 23.57 -4.41 -4.57
C GLU A 161 23.77 -5.93 -4.46
N GLN A 162 22.74 -6.64 -3.99
CA GLN A 162 22.76 -8.10 -3.86
C GLN A 162 22.86 -8.80 -5.21
N ASP A 163 22.12 -8.33 -6.23
CA ASP A 163 22.23 -8.87 -7.58
C ASP A 163 23.63 -8.61 -8.17
N GLY A 164 24.14 -7.38 -8.05
CA GLY A 164 25.49 -7.04 -8.51
C GLY A 164 26.60 -7.82 -7.79
N ALA A 165 26.42 -8.17 -6.52
CA ALA A 165 27.32 -9.05 -5.77
C ALA A 165 27.20 -10.52 -6.20
N SER A 166 25.97 -11.00 -6.43
CA SER A 166 25.69 -12.34 -6.96
C SER A 166 26.38 -12.57 -8.31
N LEU A 167 26.23 -11.61 -9.24
CA LEU A 167 26.88 -11.65 -10.56
C LEU A 167 28.41 -11.64 -10.49
N ARG A 168 29.00 -11.02 -9.46
CA ARG A 168 30.46 -11.05 -9.24
C ARG A 168 30.94 -12.40 -8.68
N GLY A 169 30.16 -13.02 -7.80
CA GLY A 169 30.48 -14.33 -7.20
C GLY A 169 30.30 -15.52 -8.16
N SER A 170 29.41 -15.39 -9.15
CA SER A 170 29.15 -16.45 -10.15
C SER A 170 30.07 -16.43 -11.37
N ARG A 171 31.02 -15.48 -11.47
CA ARG A 171 32.02 -15.53 -12.54
C ARG A 171 32.92 -16.75 -12.34
N PRO A 172 33.03 -17.68 -13.30
CA PRO A 172 34.04 -18.72 -13.22
C PRO A 172 35.41 -18.06 -13.13
N SER A 173 36.21 -18.48 -12.13
CA SER A 173 37.61 -18.10 -12.03
C SER A 173 38.25 -18.32 -13.39
N ARG A 174 38.81 -17.26 -13.99
CA ARG A 174 39.63 -17.41 -15.19
C ARG A 174 40.64 -18.50 -14.90
N ALA A 175 40.61 -19.58 -15.65
CA ALA A 175 41.68 -20.55 -15.66
C ALA A 175 42.95 -19.78 -16.04
N ASP A 176 43.98 -19.89 -15.20
CA ASP A 176 45.30 -19.36 -15.50
C ASP A 176 45.77 -19.92 -16.84
N PRO A 177 46.38 -19.10 -17.71
CA PRO A 177 46.99 -19.62 -18.93
C PRO A 177 48.14 -20.55 -18.51
N GLU A 178 48.04 -21.83 -18.90
CA GLU A 178 49.18 -22.75 -18.80
C GLU A 178 50.40 -22.15 -19.52
N PRO A 179 51.58 -22.16 -18.91
CA PRO A 179 52.80 -21.77 -19.59
C PRO A 179 53.10 -22.83 -20.67
N GLY A 180 53.15 -22.36 -21.92
CA GLY A 180 53.33 -23.17 -23.11
C GLY A 180 54.61 -24.02 -23.11
N ALA A 181 54.47 -25.14 -23.79
CA ALA A 181 55.52 -26.06 -24.24
C ALA A 181 56.53 -25.42 -25.19
#